data_AF-A0A0D1A5A6-F1
#
_entry.id   AF-A0A0D1A5A6-F1
#
_cell.length_a   1.000
_cell.length_b   1.000
_cell.length_c   1.000
_cell.angle_alpha   90.00
_cell.angle_beta   90.00
_cell.angle_gamma   90.00
#
_symmetry.space_group_name_H-M   'P 1'
#
loop_
_entity.id
_entity.type
_entity.pdbx_description
1 polymer ?
#
loop_
_entity_poly.entity_id
_entity_poly.type
_entity_poly.pdbx_seq_one_letter_code
_entity_poly.pdbx_strand_id
1 'polypeptide(L)'
;MTTFLTRKEVGTRLGEINTGFSYNGEELHDWDFSSFVACTHPLEINSKVREYIDTNYESEKERKEAAMPNQLAKSFYGNSVDFSFPKDFFSNEKFNNNYMFVGVNIAARGEADGERTDRGKWGNFRDTKIITNTYKLYEELGENDMFEGSYITDIIKNVVDSNAGKIVDSFFIHEKKRKPNLPFTSANGNDDERAEELQRIFESNENKAEKDAVKKGITYLRKHLSREQALKNVQINKENYFKSAELFSKAINVVRPNKLVVFGDAAALTLQQMLKTDAFRQDANVTKLVQDLVEIPHYGLQGSKSGMYHWLEVEAPNVFAKIEHAGFTTGLNW
;
A
#
# COMPACT_ATOMS: atom_id res chain seq x y z
N MET A 1 25.14 14.10 -18.97
CA MET A 1 23.73 14.54 -19.06
C MET A 1 22.86 13.35 -18.71
N THR A 2 22.17 13.39 -17.57
CA THR A 2 21.23 12.32 -17.20
C THR A 2 19.93 12.58 -17.96
N THR A 3 19.60 11.75 -18.94
CA THR A 3 18.35 11.88 -19.69
C THR A 3 17.18 11.59 -18.74
N PHE A 4 16.31 12.56 -18.53
CA PHE A 4 15.07 12.34 -17.78
C PHE A 4 14.14 11.42 -18.58
N LEU A 5 13.39 10.56 -17.88
CA LEU A 5 12.35 9.75 -18.52
C LEU A 5 11.05 10.55 -18.61
N THR A 6 10.30 10.32 -19.68
CA THR A 6 8.94 10.83 -19.84
C THR A 6 7.93 9.91 -19.15
N ARG A 7 6.74 10.44 -18.81
CA ARG A 7 5.62 9.65 -18.27
C ARG A 7 5.28 8.48 -19.20
N LYS A 8 5.23 8.74 -20.52
CA LYS A 8 5.04 7.72 -21.55
C LYS A 8 6.08 6.60 -21.51
N GLU A 9 7.38 6.93 -21.47
CA GLU A 9 8.45 5.92 -21.43
C GLU A 9 8.37 5.05 -20.18
N VAL A 10 8.09 5.65 -19.02
CA VAL A 10 7.93 4.91 -17.76
C VAL A 10 6.71 3.98 -17.84
N GLY A 11 5.57 4.48 -18.31
CA GLY A 11 4.36 3.68 -18.48
C GLY A 11 4.55 2.49 -19.44
N THR A 12 5.25 2.70 -20.56
CA THR A 12 5.58 1.63 -21.51
C THR A 12 6.49 0.58 -20.86
N ARG A 13 7.60 0.99 -20.23
CA ARG A 13 8.56 0.06 -19.63
C ARG A 13 7.99 -0.72 -18.45
N LEU A 14 7.14 -0.10 -17.63
CA LEU A 14 6.41 -0.79 -16.56
C LEU A 14 5.43 -1.81 -17.15
N GLY A 15 4.75 -1.46 -18.23
CA GLY A 15 3.84 -2.36 -18.94
C GLY A 15 4.51 -3.57 -19.59
N GLU A 16 5.80 -3.47 -19.89
CA GLU A 16 6.63 -4.56 -20.44
C GLU A 16 7.17 -5.51 -19.36
N ILE A 17 7.00 -5.20 -18.07
CA ILE A 17 7.41 -6.10 -16.98
C ILE A 17 6.50 -7.33 -17.00
N ASN A 18 7.04 -8.45 -17.48
CA ASN A 18 6.40 -9.75 -17.33
C ASN A 18 6.37 -10.14 -15.84
N THR A 19 5.15 -10.22 -15.29
CA THR A 19 4.94 -10.52 -13.88
C THR A 19 5.05 -12.02 -13.59
N GLY A 20 4.74 -12.85 -14.58
CA GLY A 20 4.60 -14.30 -14.44
C GLY A 20 3.39 -14.72 -13.60
N PHE A 21 2.55 -13.79 -13.17
CA PHE A 21 1.33 -14.08 -12.44
C PHE A 21 0.14 -14.17 -13.36
N SER A 22 -0.83 -14.99 -12.97
CA SER A 22 -2.12 -15.08 -13.65
C SER A 22 -3.27 -15.13 -12.65
N TYR A 23 -4.44 -14.68 -13.09
CA TYR A 23 -5.68 -14.71 -12.34
C TYR A 23 -6.82 -15.12 -13.26
N ASN A 24 -7.48 -16.24 -12.93
CA ASN A 24 -8.51 -16.87 -13.77
C ASN A 24 -8.04 -17.10 -15.22
N GLY A 25 -6.78 -17.52 -15.40
CA GLY A 25 -6.19 -17.81 -16.70
C GLY A 25 -5.69 -16.59 -17.48
N GLU A 26 -5.90 -15.38 -16.98
CA GLU A 26 -5.41 -14.15 -17.60
C GLU A 26 -4.11 -13.68 -16.93
N GLU A 27 -3.13 -13.27 -17.75
CA GLU A 27 -1.87 -12.69 -17.27
C GLU A 27 -2.12 -11.39 -16.51
N LEU A 28 -1.36 -11.19 -15.45
CA LEU A 28 -1.35 -9.95 -14.69
C LEU A 28 -0.16 -9.08 -15.12
N HIS A 29 -0.35 -7.77 -15.12
CA HIS A 29 0.65 -6.80 -15.50
C HIS A 29 1.01 -5.90 -14.31
N ASP A 30 2.06 -5.07 -14.44
CA ASP A 30 2.45 -4.18 -13.33
C ASP A 30 1.32 -3.24 -12.90
N TRP A 31 0.58 -2.69 -13.87
CA TRP A 31 -0.60 -1.86 -13.64
C TRP A 31 -1.72 -2.58 -12.87
N ASP A 32 -1.59 -3.91 -12.65
CA ASP A 32 -2.50 -4.61 -11.78
C ASP A 32 -2.29 -4.35 -10.29
N PHE A 33 -1.09 -3.91 -9.92
CA PHE A 33 -0.61 -3.79 -8.55
C PHE A 33 -0.02 -2.40 -8.24
N SER A 34 -0.21 -1.47 -9.16
CA SER A 34 0.45 -0.17 -9.14
C SER A 34 -0.41 0.90 -9.79
N SER A 35 -0.05 2.14 -9.50
CA SER A 35 -0.71 3.32 -10.04
C SER A 35 0.23 4.53 -9.96
N PHE A 36 -0.31 5.72 -10.18
CA PHE A 36 0.37 6.99 -9.99
C PHE A 36 -0.47 7.91 -9.12
N VAL A 37 0.18 8.85 -8.45
CA VAL A 37 -0.49 9.92 -7.71
C VAL A 37 -1.01 10.95 -8.72
N ALA A 38 -2.13 10.65 -9.39
CA ALA A 38 -2.65 11.49 -10.46
C ALA A 38 -4.16 11.36 -10.57
N CYS A 39 -4.93 12.38 -10.20
CA CYS A 39 -6.39 12.41 -10.44
C CYS A 39 -6.73 13.45 -11.50
N THR A 40 -7.77 13.19 -12.30
CA THR A 40 -8.31 14.19 -13.24
C THR A 40 -8.70 15.47 -12.50
N HIS A 41 -9.26 15.32 -11.31
CA HIS A 41 -9.60 16.40 -10.41
C HIS A 41 -8.91 16.14 -9.06
N PRO A 42 -7.80 16.82 -8.75
CA PRO A 42 -7.11 16.62 -7.47
C PRO A 42 -8.01 17.03 -6.30
N LEU A 43 -7.77 16.40 -5.14
CA LEU A 43 -8.40 16.83 -3.90
C LEU A 43 -7.82 18.19 -3.45
N GLU A 44 -8.61 18.93 -2.68
CA GLU A 44 -8.15 20.10 -1.96
C GLU A 44 -7.04 19.76 -0.99
N ILE A 45 -6.12 20.70 -0.83
CA ILE A 45 -4.98 20.54 0.06
C ILE A 45 -5.42 20.56 1.53
N ASN A 46 -4.79 19.75 2.38
CA ASN A 46 -5.15 19.61 3.80
C ASN A 46 -5.19 20.96 4.55
N SER A 47 -4.32 21.93 4.18
CA SER A 47 -4.30 23.25 4.82
C SER A 47 -5.60 24.02 4.59
N LYS A 48 -6.18 23.94 3.38
CA LYS A 48 -7.51 24.51 3.07
C LYS A 48 -8.62 23.73 3.74
N VAL A 49 -8.52 22.39 3.77
CA VAL A 49 -9.51 21.55 4.45
C VAL A 49 -9.54 21.88 5.95
N ARG A 50 -8.38 22.04 6.58
CA ARG A 50 -8.25 22.46 7.98
C ARG A 50 -8.81 23.86 8.20
N GLU A 51 -8.43 24.83 7.36
CA GLU A 51 -8.93 26.20 7.45
C GLU A 51 -10.47 26.25 7.36
N TYR A 52 -11.06 25.48 6.44
CA TYR A 52 -12.50 25.32 6.34
C TYR A 52 -13.10 24.75 7.62
N ILE A 53 -12.53 23.68 8.18
CA ILE A 53 -13.04 23.07 9.41
C ILE A 53 -12.94 24.05 10.60
N ASP A 54 -11.78 24.70 10.76
CA ASP A 54 -11.52 25.61 11.89
C ASP A 54 -12.39 26.87 11.82
N THR A 55 -12.74 27.32 10.62
CA THR A 55 -13.59 28.51 10.39
C THR A 55 -15.07 28.21 10.61
N ASN A 56 -15.53 27.00 10.26
CA ASN A 56 -16.97 26.68 10.23
C ASN A 56 -17.46 25.88 11.46
N TYR A 57 -16.55 25.37 12.30
CA TYR A 57 -16.90 24.53 13.44
C TYR A 57 -16.10 24.92 14.69
N GLU A 58 -16.81 25.14 15.80
CA GLU A 58 -16.23 25.67 17.03
C GLU A 58 -15.76 24.56 17.98
N SER A 59 -16.54 23.49 18.13
CA SER A 59 -16.21 22.43 19.08
C SER A 59 -15.35 21.32 18.47
N GLU A 60 -14.49 20.71 19.28
CA GLU A 60 -13.65 19.57 18.87
C GLU A 60 -14.48 18.42 18.30
N LYS A 61 -15.68 18.19 18.86
CA LYS A 61 -16.60 17.16 18.37
C LYS A 61 -17.08 17.46 16.95
N GLU A 62 -17.55 18.69 16.70
CA GLU A 62 -18.01 19.11 15.37
C GLU A 62 -16.88 19.06 14.34
N ARG A 63 -15.67 19.48 14.71
CA ARG A 63 -14.50 19.41 13.83
C ARG A 63 -14.16 17.96 13.45
N LYS A 64 -14.22 17.04 14.40
CA LYS A 64 -14.02 15.60 14.14
C LYS A 64 -15.10 15.04 13.22
N GLU A 65 -16.35 15.43 13.39
CA GLU A 65 -17.45 15.02 12.52
C GLU A 65 -17.32 15.61 11.10
N ALA A 66 -16.97 16.89 10.99
CA ALA A 66 -16.75 17.58 9.72
C ALA A 66 -15.55 17.03 8.94
N ALA A 67 -14.52 16.55 9.64
CA ALA A 67 -13.36 15.92 9.02
C ALA A 67 -13.64 14.50 8.50
N MET A 68 -14.82 13.92 8.71
CA MET A 68 -15.12 12.59 8.18
C MET A 68 -15.10 12.60 6.64
N PRO A 69 -14.52 11.59 5.96
CA PRO A 69 -14.37 11.59 4.50
C PRO A 69 -15.67 11.89 3.73
N ASN A 70 -16.82 11.35 4.17
CA ASN A 70 -18.10 11.62 3.53
C ASN A 70 -18.55 13.09 3.68
N GLN A 71 -18.22 13.73 4.80
CA GLN A 71 -18.54 15.15 5.02
C GLN A 71 -17.63 16.04 4.18
N LEU A 72 -16.32 15.74 4.13
CA LEU A 72 -15.39 16.43 3.23
C LEU A 72 -15.79 16.28 1.77
N ALA A 73 -16.14 15.06 1.35
CA ALA A 73 -16.64 14.77 0.01
C ALA A 73 -17.86 15.64 -0.36
N LYS A 74 -18.77 15.82 0.61
CA LYS A 74 -19.96 16.66 0.46
C LYS A 74 -19.62 18.15 0.40
N SER A 75 -18.77 18.63 1.30
CA SER A 75 -18.42 20.05 1.41
C SER A 75 -17.64 20.57 0.21
N PHE A 76 -16.73 19.77 -0.33
CA PHE A 76 -15.81 20.20 -1.39
C PHE A 76 -16.18 19.71 -2.79
N TYR A 77 -16.89 18.58 -2.91
CA TYR A 77 -17.11 17.92 -4.21
C TYR A 77 -18.56 17.46 -4.47
N GLY A 78 -19.52 17.95 -3.69
CA GLY A 78 -20.94 17.72 -3.98
C GLY A 78 -21.42 16.27 -3.83
N ASN A 79 -20.82 15.50 -2.91
CA ASN A 79 -21.07 14.08 -2.57
C ASN A 79 -20.39 13.04 -3.47
N SER A 80 -19.54 13.45 -4.41
CA SER A 80 -18.77 12.53 -5.24
C SER A 80 -17.35 13.03 -5.44
N VAL A 81 -16.37 12.16 -5.19
CA VAL A 81 -14.96 12.46 -5.40
C VAL A 81 -14.52 11.77 -6.68
N ASP A 82 -13.97 12.53 -7.62
CA ASP A 82 -13.50 11.98 -8.88
C ASP A 82 -12.05 11.49 -8.79
N PHE A 83 -11.89 10.22 -8.44
CA PHE A 83 -10.60 9.54 -8.47
C PHE A 83 -10.21 9.03 -9.87
N SER A 84 -10.86 9.48 -10.95
CA SER A 84 -10.53 9.01 -12.30
C SER A 84 -9.06 9.30 -12.64
N PHE A 85 -8.44 8.34 -13.31
CA PHE A 85 -7.07 8.48 -13.83
C PHE A 85 -7.08 9.39 -15.08
N PRO A 86 -6.20 10.41 -15.17
CA PRO A 86 -6.16 11.28 -16.33
C PRO A 86 -5.84 10.51 -17.62
N LYS A 87 -6.65 10.69 -18.66
CA LYS A 87 -6.50 9.97 -19.94
C LYS A 87 -5.18 10.28 -20.66
N ASP A 88 -4.65 11.47 -20.44
CA ASP A 88 -3.43 12.02 -21.03
C ASP A 88 -2.21 11.93 -20.11
N PHE A 89 -2.32 11.23 -18.96
CA PHE A 89 -1.20 11.09 -18.02
C PHE A 89 0.08 10.57 -18.69
N PHE A 90 -0.02 9.58 -19.59
CA PHE A 90 1.12 9.04 -20.34
C PHE A 90 1.52 9.91 -21.53
N SER A 91 1.83 11.17 -21.24
CA SER A 91 2.32 12.17 -22.19
C SER A 91 3.87 12.16 -22.31
N ASN A 92 4.41 13.04 -23.15
CA ASN A 92 5.86 13.27 -23.25
C ASN A 92 6.40 14.20 -22.15
N GLU A 93 5.59 14.54 -21.14
CA GLU A 93 6.05 15.30 -19.99
C GLU A 93 7.04 14.50 -19.14
N LYS A 94 7.88 15.24 -18.40
CA LYS A 94 8.86 14.64 -17.48
C LYS A 94 8.14 13.82 -16.41
N PHE A 95 8.64 12.60 -16.18
CA PHE A 95 8.18 11.75 -15.09
C PHE A 95 8.70 12.28 -13.74
N ASN A 96 7.82 12.30 -12.73
CA ASN A 96 8.20 12.64 -11.36
C ASN A 96 8.75 11.40 -10.65
N ASN A 97 10.08 11.28 -10.63
CA ASN A 97 10.79 10.22 -9.92
C ASN A 97 11.32 10.66 -8.55
N ASN A 98 10.81 11.75 -7.97
CA ASN A 98 11.28 12.21 -6.66
C ASN A 98 10.92 11.19 -5.58
N TYR A 99 9.72 10.61 -5.67
CA TYR A 99 9.18 9.69 -4.68
C TYR A 99 8.59 8.46 -5.36
N MET A 100 8.66 7.33 -4.64
CA MET A 100 7.86 6.15 -4.93
C MET A 100 7.18 5.70 -3.64
N PHE A 101 5.87 5.58 -3.71
CA PHE A 101 5.01 5.24 -2.59
C PHE A 101 4.77 3.73 -2.55
N VAL A 102 4.82 3.16 -1.35
CA VAL A 102 4.84 1.70 -1.21
C VAL A 102 3.88 1.23 -0.11
N GLY A 103 2.88 0.45 -0.53
CA GLY A 103 1.96 -0.29 0.34
C GLY A 103 2.39 -1.74 0.55
N VAL A 104 1.74 -2.46 1.46
CA VAL A 104 2.05 -3.89 1.69
C VAL A 104 1.50 -4.75 0.56
N ASN A 105 0.22 -4.58 0.20
CA ASN A 105 -0.52 -5.50 -0.67
C ASN A 105 -1.76 -4.83 -1.29
N ILE A 106 -2.32 -5.47 -2.33
CA ILE A 106 -3.60 -5.06 -2.90
C ILE A 106 -4.72 -5.30 -1.89
N ALA A 107 -5.42 -4.24 -1.48
CA ALA A 107 -6.61 -4.33 -0.64
C ALA A 107 -7.81 -4.94 -1.41
N ALA A 108 -8.47 -5.95 -0.84
CA ALA A 108 -9.67 -6.59 -1.39
C ALA A 108 -10.96 -5.82 -1.01
N ARG A 109 -11.69 -5.18 -1.95
CA ARG A 109 -12.96 -4.48 -1.63
C ARG A 109 -14.03 -4.57 -2.74
N GLY A 110 -15.11 -5.31 -2.46
CA GLY A 110 -16.31 -5.52 -3.28
C GLY A 110 -16.96 -6.89 -3.01
N GLU A 111 -18.30 -6.98 -2.95
CA GLU A 111 -19.08 -8.12 -2.41
C GLU A 111 -19.12 -9.32 -3.40
N ALA A 112 -19.08 -10.57 -2.92
CA ALA A 112 -19.14 -11.83 -3.68
C ALA A 112 -17.89 -12.34 -4.41
N ASP A 113 -17.20 -11.57 -5.24
CA ASP A 113 -16.49 -12.22 -6.34
C ASP A 113 -14.97 -12.15 -6.29
N GLY A 114 -14.35 -13.28 -6.61
CA GLY A 114 -13.04 -13.32 -7.23
C GLY A 114 -13.02 -12.61 -8.59
N GLU A 115 -13.45 -11.35 -8.62
CA GLU A 115 -13.43 -10.47 -9.76
C GLU A 115 -12.68 -9.20 -9.37
N ARG A 116 -11.48 -9.07 -9.93
CA ARG A 116 -10.77 -7.81 -10.04
C ARG A 116 -11.59 -6.93 -11.00
N THR A 117 -12.63 -6.29 -10.48
CA THR A 117 -13.54 -5.50 -11.31
C THR A 117 -12.77 -4.33 -11.93
N ASP A 118 -12.82 -4.28 -13.26
CA ASP A 118 -12.12 -3.38 -14.17
C ASP A 118 -10.62 -3.63 -14.35
N ARG A 119 -10.28 -4.50 -15.32
CA ARG A 119 -8.92 -4.71 -15.87
C ARG A 119 -8.55 -3.62 -16.90
N GLY A 120 -9.04 -2.40 -16.69
CA GLY A 120 -8.59 -1.25 -17.46
C GLY A 120 -7.09 -1.07 -17.31
N LYS A 121 -6.40 -0.67 -18.40
CA LYS A 121 -5.01 -0.20 -18.30
C LYS A 121 -4.97 0.96 -17.29
N TRP A 122 -3.94 1.02 -16.45
CA TRP A 122 -3.61 2.11 -15.52
C TRP A 122 -4.81 2.87 -14.93
N GLY A 123 -5.19 2.52 -13.71
CA GLY A 123 -6.19 3.25 -12.94
C GLY A 123 -5.61 3.73 -11.62
N ASN A 124 -6.09 4.87 -11.13
CA ASN A 124 -6.01 5.17 -9.71
C ASN A 124 -6.71 4.08 -8.93
N PHE A 125 -6.14 3.75 -7.77
CA PHE A 125 -6.67 2.87 -6.72
C PHE A 125 -8.02 2.23 -7.05
N ARG A 126 -8.03 0.90 -7.08
CA ARG A 126 -9.19 0.04 -7.45
C ARG A 126 -10.45 0.21 -6.58
N ASP A 127 -10.45 1.17 -5.65
CA ASP A 127 -11.53 1.56 -4.75
C ASP A 127 -12.02 2.97 -5.10
N THR A 128 -12.73 3.10 -6.22
CA THR A 128 -13.36 4.36 -6.65
C THR A 128 -14.82 4.47 -6.22
N LYS A 129 -15.40 3.36 -5.74
CA LYS A 129 -16.84 3.24 -5.45
C LYS A 129 -17.20 3.59 -4.01
N ILE A 130 -16.26 3.49 -3.07
CA ILE A 130 -16.49 3.80 -1.66
C ILE A 130 -15.45 4.83 -1.23
N ILE A 131 -15.92 5.90 -0.57
CA ILE A 131 -15.04 6.85 0.09
C ILE A 131 -14.43 6.15 1.31
N THR A 132 -13.31 5.46 1.10
CA THR A 132 -12.61 4.68 2.13
C THR A 132 -11.35 5.42 2.62
N ASN A 133 -10.51 4.74 3.41
CA ASN A 133 -9.21 5.29 3.81
C ASN A 133 -8.30 5.66 2.61
N THR A 134 -8.62 5.26 1.37
CA THR A 134 -7.94 5.73 0.15
C THR A 134 -8.11 7.24 -0.07
N TYR A 135 -9.24 7.82 0.36
CA TYR A 135 -9.44 9.27 0.40
C TYR A 135 -8.36 9.93 1.28
N LYS A 136 -8.00 9.28 2.40
CA LYS A 136 -6.93 9.77 3.28
C LYS A 136 -5.61 9.74 2.56
N LEU A 137 -5.28 8.68 1.84
CA LEU A 137 -4.05 8.63 1.04
C LEU A 137 -3.96 9.75 0.00
N TYR A 138 -5.07 10.14 -0.64
CA TYR A 138 -5.04 11.29 -1.55
C TYR A 138 -4.94 12.64 -0.83
N GLU A 139 -5.58 12.82 0.32
CA GLU A 139 -5.38 14.01 1.17
C GLU A 139 -3.93 14.07 1.72
N GLU A 140 -3.36 12.93 2.09
CA GLU A 140 -1.96 12.74 2.52
C GLU A 140 -0.94 13.08 1.44
N LEU A 141 -1.33 13.01 0.17
CA LEU A 141 -0.44 13.27 -0.96
C LEU A 141 -0.79 14.56 -1.71
N GLY A 142 -1.99 15.08 -1.49
CA GLY A 142 -2.56 16.23 -2.18
C GLY A 142 -2.02 17.57 -1.71
N GLU A 143 -1.31 17.63 -0.58
CA GLU A 143 -0.72 18.89 -0.09
C GLU A 143 0.32 19.52 -1.02
N ASN A 144 0.89 18.76 -1.98
CA ASN A 144 2.07 19.23 -2.68
C ASN A 144 2.24 18.64 -4.09
N ASP A 145 2.35 19.54 -5.07
CA ASP A 145 2.71 19.24 -6.47
C ASP A 145 3.99 18.37 -6.57
N MET A 146 4.84 18.37 -5.53
CA MET A 146 6.03 17.52 -5.46
C MET A 146 5.74 16.02 -5.54
N PHE A 147 4.55 15.57 -5.16
CA PHE A 147 4.15 14.16 -5.22
C PHE A 147 3.37 13.82 -6.49
N GLU A 148 2.85 14.82 -7.19
CA GLU A 148 2.02 14.62 -8.38
C GLU A 148 2.76 13.81 -9.46
N GLY A 149 2.10 12.77 -9.97
CA GLY A 149 2.64 11.84 -10.95
C GLY A 149 3.72 10.90 -10.42
N SER A 150 3.99 10.88 -9.11
CA SER A 150 4.85 9.87 -8.49
C SER A 150 4.21 8.49 -8.61
N TYR A 151 5.05 7.46 -8.69
CA TYR A 151 4.59 6.08 -8.79
C TYR A 151 4.21 5.51 -7.42
N ILE A 152 3.12 4.73 -7.37
CA ILE A 152 2.71 3.99 -6.19
C ILE A 152 2.53 2.51 -6.50
N THR A 153 2.96 1.63 -5.59
CA THR A 153 2.92 0.19 -5.81
C THR A 153 2.79 -0.58 -4.50
N ASP A 154 2.26 -1.79 -4.55
CA ASP A 154 2.30 -2.71 -3.41
C ASP A 154 3.56 -3.58 -3.39
N ILE A 155 4.07 -3.99 -2.22
CA ILE A 155 5.25 -4.87 -2.15
C ILE A 155 4.86 -6.30 -2.53
N ILE A 156 3.88 -6.86 -1.82
CA ILE A 156 3.39 -8.21 -2.04
C ILE A 156 2.39 -8.19 -3.18
N LYS A 157 2.81 -8.77 -4.29
CA LYS A 157 2.05 -8.89 -5.53
C LYS A 157 1.20 -10.16 -5.50
N ASN A 158 0.13 -10.13 -6.30
CA ASN A 158 -0.75 -11.28 -6.53
C ASN A 158 -1.41 -11.88 -5.27
N VAL A 159 -1.60 -11.07 -4.23
CA VAL A 159 -2.42 -11.41 -3.07
C VAL A 159 -3.38 -10.26 -2.79
N VAL A 160 -4.67 -10.59 -2.72
CA VAL A 160 -5.76 -9.64 -2.56
C VAL A 160 -6.38 -9.87 -1.18
N ASP A 161 -6.10 -8.97 -0.23
CA ASP A 161 -6.67 -9.01 1.13
C ASP A 161 -6.83 -7.59 1.68
N SER A 162 -8.02 -7.23 2.15
CA SER A 162 -8.24 -5.90 2.75
C SER A 162 -7.65 -5.74 4.15
N ASN A 163 -7.21 -6.83 4.77
CA ASN A 163 -6.62 -6.82 6.10
C ASN A 163 -5.10 -7.10 6.00
N ALA A 164 -4.32 -6.03 6.10
CA ALA A 164 -2.85 -6.11 6.13
C ALA A 164 -2.32 -7.04 7.24
N GLY A 165 -3.05 -7.21 8.35
CA GLY A 165 -2.69 -8.16 9.40
C GLY A 165 -2.69 -9.62 8.92
N LYS A 166 -3.63 -10.00 8.04
CA LYS A 166 -3.63 -11.34 7.44
C LYS A 166 -2.45 -11.54 6.50
N ILE A 167 -2.02 -10.49 5.80
CA ILE A 167 -0.82 -10.54 4.95
C ILE A 167 0.42 -10.69 5.81
N VAL A 168 0.53 -9.90 6.89
CA VAL A 168 1.61 -10.02 7.87
C VAL A 168 1.73 -11.45 8.39
N ASP A 169 0.62 -12.05 8.77
CA ASP A 169 0.59 -13.44 9.26
C ASP A 169 0.92 -14.45 8.16
N SER A 170 0.32 -14.32 6.97
CA SER A 170 0.47 -15.28 5.86
C SER A 170 1.85 -15.29 5.21
N PHE A 171 2.57 -14.17 5.33
CA PHE A 171 3.93 -13.97 4.83
C PHE A 171 4.98 -13.94 5.94
N PHE A 172 4.57 -14.16 7.20
CA PHE A 172 5.45 -14.18 8.36
C PHE A 172 6.28 -12.91 8.52
N ILE A 173 5.66 -11.75 8.25
CA ILE A 173 6.24 -10.41 8.35
C ILE A 173 6.24 -9.99 9.83
N HIS A 174 7.01 -10.70 10.65
CA HIS A 174 7.12 -10.42 12.08
C HIS A 174 8.51 -9.92 12.44
N GLU A 175 8.59 -9.10 13.49
CA GLU A 175 9.88 -8.74 14.07
C GLU A 175 10.63 -10.01 14.48
N LYS A 176 11.92 -10.05 14.13
CA LYS A 176 12.80 -11.21 14.39
C LYS A 176 12.77 -11.69 15.83
N LYS A 177 12.49 -10.81 16.80
CA LYS A 177 12.46 -11.14 18.23
C LYS A 177 11.35 -12.11 18.63
N ARG A 178 10.23 -12.17 17.89
CA ARG A 178 9.09 -13.02 18.26
C ARG A 178 9.25 -14.44 17.72
N LYS A 179 9.59 -14.58 16.44
CA LYS A 179 9.75 -15.88 15.76
C LYS A 179 10.82 -15.76 14.65
N PRO A 180 12.12 -15.79 15.00
CA PRO A 180 13.19 -15.45 14.05
C PRO A 180 13.30 -16.38 12.85
N ASN A 181 12.76 -17.61 12.97
CA ASN A 181 12.88 -18.63 11.94
C ASN A 181 11.75 -18.59 10.89
N LEU A 182 10.63 -17.92 11.17
CA LEU A 182 9.48 -17.97 10.29
C LEU A 182 9.57 -17.16 8.99
N PRO A 183 10.22 -15.98 8.93
CA PRO A 183 10.32 -15.24 7.68
C PRO A 183 10.87 -16.11 6.54
N PHE A 184 10.36 -15.92 5.32
CA PHE A 184 10.83 -16.70 4.15
C PHE A 184 12.31 -16.50 3.85
N THR A 185 12.92 -15.43 4.36
CA THR A 185 14.35 -15.12 4.24
C THR A 185 15.20 -15.60 5.42
N SER A 186 14.64 -16.43 6.32
CA SER A 186 15.40 -17.07 7.39
C SER A 186 16.18 -18.28 6.85
N ALA A 187 17.49 -18.34 7.18
CA ALA A 187 18.35 -19.47 6.83
C ALA A 187 17.93 -20.79 7.51
N ASN A 188 17.33 -20.71 8.70
CA ASN A 188 16.96 -21.88 9.51
C ASN A 188 15.46 -22.18 9.47
N GLY A 189 14.68 -21.45 8.67
CA GLY A 189 13.23 -21.61 8.62
C GLY A 189 12.79 -22.71 7.67
N ASN A 190 12.01 -23.68 8.15
CA ASN A 190 11.41 -24.71 7.31
C ASN A 190 9.92 -24.46 7.06
N ASP A 191 9.41 -25.00 5.95
CA ASP A 191 8.01 -24.78 5.53
C ASP A 191 7.02 -25.53 6.43
N ASP A 192 7.48 -26.56 7.13
CA ASP A 192 6.65 -27.30 8.08
C ASP A 192 6.30 -26.44 9.31
N GLU A 193 7.27 -25.81 9.95
CA GLU A 193 7.06 -24.88 11.07
C GLU A 193 6.16 -23.71 10.67
N ARG A 194 6.36 -23.18 9.46
CA ARG A 194 5.52 -22.11 8.89
C ARG A 194 4.07 -22.56 8.74
N ALA A 195 3.86 -23.77 8.25
CA ALA A 195 2.52 -24.31 8.08
C ALA A 195 1.86 -24.60 9.44
N GLU A 196 2.62 -24.97 10.48
CA GLU A 196 2.07 -25.19 11.83
C GLU A 196 1.62 -23.86 12.42
N GLU A 197 2.45 -22.84 12.25
CA GLU A 197 2.09 -21.49 12.66
C GLU A 197 0.87 -20.97 11.93
N LEU A 198 0.77 -21.20 10.61
CA LEU A 198 -0.37 -20.75 9.82
C LEU A 198 -1.68 -21.44 10.30
N GLN A 199 -1.62 -22.72 10.65
CA GLN A 199 -2.76 -23.42 11.26
C GLN A 199 -3.13 -22.82 12.62
N ARG A 200 -2.13 -22.54 13.47
CA ARG A 200 -2.36 -21.93 14.79
C ARG A 200 -3.00 -20.54 14.68
N ILE A 201 -2.54 -19.72 13.74
CA ILE A 201 -3.12 -18.40 13.45
C ILE A 201 -4.56 -18.55 12.94
N PHE A 202 -4.79 -19.46 12.00
CA PHE A 202 -6.12 -19.75 11.47
C PHE A 202 -7.09 -20.16 12.57
N GLU A 203 -6.72 -21.11 13.43
CA GLU A 203 -7.52 -21.56 14.56
C GLU A 203 -7.82 -20.43 15.57
N SER A 204 -6.83 -19.57 15.84
CA SER A 204 -7.02 -18.39 16.70
C SER A 204 -8.05 -17.42 16.11
N ASN A 205 -8.01 -17.20 14.79
CA ASN A 205 -8.96 -16.33 14.10
C ASN A 205 -10.37 -16.93 14.07
N GLU A 206 -10.50 -18.23 13.83
CA GLU A 206 -11.78 -18.96 13.91
C GLU A 206 -12.38 -18.91 15.32
N ASN A 207 -11.56 -19.12 16.36
CA ASN A 207 -12.00 -19.00 17.76
C ASN A 207 -12.52 -17.58 18.09
N LYS A 208 -11.90 -16.54 17.52
CA LYS A 208 -12.34 -15.15 17.70
C LYS A 208 -13.67 -14.91 16.97
N ALA A 209 -13.76 -15.33 15.71
CA ALA A 209 -14.95 -15.18 14.90
C ALA A 209 -16.16 -15.94 15.49
N GLU A 210 -15.93 -17.14 16.03
CA GLU A 210 -16.93 -17.93 16.75
C GLU A 210 -17.46 -17.17 17.97
N LYS A 211 -16.56 -16.65 18.83
CA LYS A 211 -16.96 -15.82 19.99
C LYS A 211 -17.76 -14.59 19.59
N ASP A 212 -17.33 -13.90 18.53
CA ASP A 212 -18.01 -12.70 18.03
C ASP A 212 -19.40 -13.03 17.45
N ALA A 213 -19.56 -14.19 16.79
CA ALA A 213 -20.83 -14.67 16.27
C ALA A 213 -21.79 -15.10 17.39
N VAL A 214 -21.31 -15.84 18.38
CA VAL A 214 -22.08 -16.25 19.57
C VAL A 214 -22.59 -15.02 20.33
N LYS A 215 -21.75 -13.99 20.50
CA LYS A 215 -22.15 -12.72 21.12
C LYS A 215 -23.29 -12.01 20.35
N LYS A 216 -23.37 -12.23 19.03
CA LYS A 216 -24.43 -11.68 18.16
C LYS A 216 -25.63 -12.62 18.01
N GLY A 217 -25.65 -13.77 18.67
CA GLY A 217 -26.72 -14.77 18.54
C GLY A 217 -26.74 -15.48 17.19
N ILE A 218 -25.62 -15.52 16.48
CA ILE A 218 -25.49 -16.11 15.14
C ILE A 218 -24.84 -17.48 15.26
N THR A 219 -25.43 -18.50 14.62
CA THR A 219 -24.81 -19.83 14.49
C THR A 219 -23.55 -19.72 13.63
N TYR A 220 -22.42 -20.17 14.16
CA TYR A 220 -21.13 -20.14 13.48
C TYR A 220 -20.71 -21.54 13.03
N LEU A 221 -20.45 -21.72 11.73
CA LEU A 221 -19.86 -22.94 11.21
C LEU A 221 -18.35 -22.79 11.17
N ARG A 222 -17.67 -23.52 12.06
CA ARG A 222 -16.22 -23.51 12.17
C ARG A 222 -15.57 -24.09 10.92
N LYS A 223 -14.59 -23.38 10.37
CA LYS A 223 -13.74 -23.85 9.29
C LYS A 223 -12.50 -24.50 9.87
N HIS A 224 -11.88 -25.38 9.08
CA HIS A 224 -10.61 -26.01 9.44
C HIS A 224 -9.63 -25.84 8.27
N LEU A 225 -8.38 -25.51 8.61
CA LEU A 225 -7.27 -25.49 7.67
C LEU A 225 -6.44 -26.75 7.90
N SER A 226 -6.52 -27.70 6.96
CA SER A 226 -5.75 -28.93 7.06
C SER A 226 -4.25 -28.64 6.97
N ARG A 227 -3.44 -29.58 7.47
CA ARG A 227 -1.99 -29.49 7.40
C ARG A 227 -1.49 -29.36 5.97
N GLU A 228 -2.03 -30.17 5.08
CA GLU A 228 -1.71 -30.17 3.64
C GLU A 228 -2.06 -28.83 2.99
N GLN A 229 -3.23 -28.27 3.31
CA GLN A 229 -3.64 -26.95 2.81
C GLN A 229 -2.72 -25.85 3.35
N ALA A 230 -2.35 -25.89 4.63
CA ALA A 230 -1.42 -24.92 5.21
C ALA A 230 -0.05 -24.98 4.53
N LEU A 231 0.49 -26.18 4.30
CA LEU A 231 1.77 -26.35 3.61
C LEU A 231 1.72 -25.82 2.17
N LYS A 232 0.64 -26.14 1.44
CA LYS A 232 0.41 -25.62 0.09
C LYS A 232 0.34 -24.08 0.08
N ASN A 233 -0.36 -23.47 1.04
CA ASN A 233 -0.44 -22.02 1.16
C ASN A 233 0.94 -21.40 1.46
N VAL A 234 1.74 -22.02 2.33
CA VAL A 234 3.11 -21.57 2.62
C VAL A 234 3.98 -21.61 1.37
N GLN A 235 3.91 -22.67 0.57
CA GLN A 235 4.68 -22.79 -0.68
C GLN A 235 4.27 -21.73 -1.70
N ILE A 236 2.97 -21.52 -1.92
CA ILE A 236 2.45 -20.48 -2.82
C ILE A 236 2.88 -19.08 -2.35
N ASN A 237 2.74 -18.79 -1.05
CA ASN A 237 3.13 -17.49 -0.51
C ASN A 237 4.64 -17.26 -0.59
N LYS A 238 5.44 -18.31 -0.40
CA LYS A 238 6.90 -18.23 -0.56
C LYS A 238 7.29 -17.87 -2.00
N GLU A 239 6.72 -18.56 -2.98
CA GLU A 239 6.93 -18.26 -4.40
C GLU A 239 6.50 -16.82 -4.73
N ASN A 240 5.29 -16.43 -4.30
CA ASN A 240 4.78 -15.07 -4.47
C ASN A 240 5.68 -14.03 -3.82
N TYR A 241 6.24 -14.30 -2.63
CA TYR A 241 7.11 -13.38 -1.91
C TYR A 241 8.42 -13.11 -2.67
N PHE A 242 9.12 -14.16 -3.10
CA PHE A 242 10.36 -13.99 -3.87
C PHE A 242 10.10 -13.37 -5.23
N LYS A 243 9.01 -13.76 -5.89
CA LYS A 243 8.61 -13.15 -7.17
C LYS A 243 8.27 -11.67 -7.01
N SER A 244 7.59 -11.32 -5.93
CA SER A 244 7.28 -9.92 -5.59
C SER A 244 8.55 -9.08 -5.41
N ALA A 245 9.59 -9.63 -4.77
CA ALA A 245 10.88 -8.95 -4.64
C ALA A 245 11.55 -8.71 -6.01
N GLU A 246 11.51 -9.68 -6.92
CA GLU A 246 12.01 -9.49 -8.30
C GLU A 246 11.26 -8.36 -9.03
N LEU A 247 9.93 -8.37 -8.96
CA LEU A 247 9.10 -7.37 -9.64
C LEU A 247 9.30 -5.98 -9.04
N PHE A 248 9.44 -5.88 -7.72
CA PHE A 248 9.74 -4.63 -7.05
C PHE A 248 11.08 -4.06 -7.50
N SER A 249 12.15 -4.88 -7.58
CA SER A 249 13.45 -4.44 -8.12
C SER A 249 13.33 -3.97 -9.58
N LYS A 250 12.60 -4.69 -10.43
CA LYS A 250 12.35 -4.26 -11.82
C LYS A 250 11.63 -2.92 -11.88
N ALA A 251 10.59 -2.72 -11.07
CA ALA A 251 9.86 -1.46 -11.00
C ALA A 251 10.78 -0.31 -10.55
N ILE A 252 11.60 -0.51 -9.50
CA ILE A 252 12.61 0.47 -9.05
C ILE A 252 13.55 0.87 -10.18
N ASN A 253 14.01 -0.08 -10.99
CA ASN A 253 14.95 0.19 -12.10
C ASN A 253 14.31 0.96 -13.26
N VAL A 254 12.99 0.84 -13.44
CA VAL A 254 12.22 1.62 -14.42
C VAL A 254 11.91 3.02 -13.88
N VAL A 255 11.34 3.11 -12.68
CA VAL A 255 10.87 4.35 -12.04
C VAL A 255 12.04 5.24 -11.62
N ARG A 256 13.14 4.62 -11.15
CA ARG A 256 14.35 5.25 -10.63
C ARG A 256 14.02 6.30 -9.55
N PRO A 257 13.29 5.93 -8.49
CA PRO A 257 12.88 6.90 -7.47
C PRO A 257 14.11 7.40 -6.70
N ASN A 258 14.09 8.69 -6.33
CA ASN A 258 15.12 9.25 -5.45
C ASN A 258 14.89 8.84 -3.99
N LYS A 259 13.62 8.62 -3.60
CA LYS A 259 13.22 8.22 -2.24
C LYS A 259 12.06 7.23 -2.25
N LEU A 260 12.10 6.27 -1.32
CA LEU A 260 10.96 5.42 -1.00
C LEU A 260 10.20 5.97 0.20
N VAL A 261 8.88 6.11 0.05
CA VAL A 261 7.96 6.45 1.13
C VAL A 261 7.05 5.25 1.36
N VAL A 262 7.02 4.74 2.58
CA VAL A 262 6.45 3.43 2.90
C VAL A 262 5.35 3.57 3.93
N PHE A 263 4.16 3.04 3.64
CA PHE A 263 3.00 3.15 4.52
C PHE A 263 3.00 2.04 5.58
N GLY A 264 3.37 2.40 6.80
CA GLY A 264 3.31 1.53 7.97
C GLY A 264 4.50 0.60 8.17
N ASP A 265 4.60 0.11 9.40
CA ASP A 265 5.65 -0.76 9.91
C ASP A 265 5.73 -2.09 9.14
N ALA A 266 4.59 -2.68 8.78
CA ALA A 266 4.52 -3.93 8.04
C ALA A 266 5.18 -3.82 6.66
N ALA A 267 4.93 -2.72 5.93
CA ALA A 267 5.53 -2.50 4.61
C ALA A 267 7.04 -2.27 4.75
N ALA A 268 7.46 -1.44 5.71
CA ALA A 268 8.86 -1.19 5.99
C ALA A 268 9.60 -2.49 6.35
N LEU A 269 9.03 -3.28 7.27
CA LEU A 269 9.59 -4.56 7.68
C LEU A 269 9.67 -5.56 6.53
N THR A 270 8.66 -5.59 5.65
CA THR A 270 8.68 -6.47 4.46
C THR A 270 9.87 -6.14 3.57
N LEU A 271 10.09 -4.87 3.24
CA LEU A 271 11.26 -4.43 2.44
C LEU A 271 12.59 -4.76 3.13
N GLN A 272 12.68 -4.53 4.44
CA GLN A 272 13.87 -4.86 5.23
C GLN A 272 14.16 -6.37 5.25
N GLN A 273 13.12 -7.22 5.27
CA GLN A 273 13.29 -8.65 5.12
C GLN A 273 13.71 -9.02 3.69
N MET A 274 13.18 -8.33 2.67
CA MET A 274 13.51 -8.56 1.26
C MET A 274 14.96 -8.22 0.92
N LEU A 275 15.66 -7.39 1.70
CA LEU A 275 17.12 -7.16 1.57
C LEU A 275 17.96 -8.45 1.60
N LYS A 276 17.40 -9.55 2.11
CA LYS A 276 18.06 -10.86 2.14
C LYS A 276 17.77 -11.72 0.92
N THR A 277 16.82 -11.34 0.07
CA THR A 277 16.53 -12.04 -1.19
C THR A 277 17.68 -11.85 -2.18
N ASP A 278 17.83 -12.75 -3.15
CA ASP A 278 18.83 -12.57 -4.21
C ASP A 278 18.54 -11.33 -5.05
N ALA A 279 17.26 -11.07 -5.35
CA ALA A 279 16.82 -9.91 -6.13
C ALA A 279 17.33 -8.58 -5.55
N PHE A 280 17.20 -8.37 -4.23
CA PHE A 280 17.67 -7.13 -3.62
C PHE A 280 19.18 -7.11 -3.39
N ARG A 281 19.79 -8.26 -3.01
CA ARG A 281 21.25 -8.34 -2.80
C ARG A 281 22.06 -8.05 -4.05
N GLN A 282 21.52 -8.38 -5.22
CA GLN A 282 22.16 -8.14 -6.51
C GLN A 282 21.93 -6.72 -7.04
N ASP A 283 21.02 -5.95 -6.42
CA ASP A 283 20.66 -4.61 -6.84
C ASP A 283 21.03 -3.59 -5.76
N ALA A 284 22.22 -2.99 -5.92
CA ALA A 284 22.76 -2.00 -4.97
C ALA A 284 21.87 -0.76 -4.86
N ASN A 285 21.17 -0.37 -5.93
CA ASN A 285 20.28 0.78 -5.92
C ASN A 285 19.03 0.49 -5.08
N VAL A 286 18.39 -0.66 -5.29
CA VAL A 286 17.26 -1.11 -4.46
C VAL A 286 17.66 -1.22 -2.99
N THR A 287 18.82 -1.83 -2.71
CA THR A 287 19.32 -1.99 -1.34
C THR A 287 19.48 -0.64 -0.65
N LYS A 288 20.12 0.33 -1.32
CA LYS A 288 20.29 1.69 -0.77
C LYS A 288 18.95 2.37 -0.51
N LEU A 289 18.04 2.34 -1.49
CA LEU A 289 16.71 2.94 -1.35
C LEU A 289 15.90 2.35 -0.20
N VAL A 290 16.01 1.05 0.05
CA VAL A 290 15.33 0.37 1.17
C VAL A 290 16.00 0.70 2.51
N GLN A 291 17.33 0.84 2.56
CA GLN A 291 18.02 1.27 3.78
C GLN A 291 17.69 2.73 4.15
N ASP A 292 17.49 3.57 3.14
CA ASP A 292 17.19 5.01 3.28
C ASP A 292 15.69 5.33 3.18
N LEU A 293 14.80 4.31 3.33
CA LEU A 293 13.36 4.49 3.19
C LEU A 293 12.79 5.42 4.28
N VAL A 294 11.71 6.13 3.95
CA VAL A 294 10.93 6.92 4.90
C VAL A 294 9.65 6.18 5.22
N GLU A 295 9.56 5.63 6.43
CA GLU A 295 8.31 5.07 6.94
C GLU A 295 7.38 6.21 7.38
N ILE A 296 6.11 6.13 6.99
CA ILE A 296 5.05 7.03 7.46
C ILE A 296 3.90 6.20 8.05
N PRO A 297 3.09 6.75 8.98
CA PRO A 297 1.97 6.01 9.55
C PRO A 297 1.04 5.46 8.49
N HIS A 298 0.50 4.25 8.71
CA HIS A 298 -0.44 3.66 7.77
C HIS A 298 -1.80 4.39 7.82
N TYR A 299 -2.31 4.84 6.67
CA TYR A 299 -3.59 5.57 6.51
C TYR A 299 -4.81 4.87 7.15
N GLY A 300 -4.75 3.54 7.28
CA GLY A 300 -5.77 2.72 7.94
C GLY A 300 -5.83 2.79 9.48
N LEU A 301 -4.74 3.16 10.17
CA LEU A 301 -4.68 3.20 11.64
C LEU A 301 -5.38 4.41 12.26
N GLN A 302 -5.65 5.43 11.45
CA GLN A 302 -6.16 6.74 11.85
C GLN A 302 -7.64 6.73 12.28
N GLY A 303 -8.28 5.56 12.37
CA GLY A 303 -9.69 5.40 12.74
C GLY A 303 -9.97 5.04 14.21
N SER A 304 -8.96 4.77 15.05
CA SER A 304 -9.22 4.16 16.36
C SER A 304 -8.89 4.99 17.60
N LYS A 305 -8.11 6.09 17.49
CA LYS A 305 -7.79 6.97 18.64
C LYS A 305 -7.75 8.47 18.37
N SER A 306 -7.58 8.90 17.11
CA SER A 306 -7.32 10.32 16.80
C SER A 306 -8.22 10.93 15.71
N GLY A 307 -8.74 10.14 14.77
CA GLY A 307 -9.66 10.61 13.74
C GLY A 307 -8.98 11.46 12.65
N MET A 308 -9.69 11.71 11.54
CA MET A 308 -9.16 12.47 10.40
C MET A 308 -8.74 13.90 10.76
N TYR A 309 -9.44 14.54 11.71
CA TYR A 309 -9.09 15.89 12.14
C TYR A 309 -7.70 15.95 12.80
N HIS A 310 -7.37 15.00 13.68
CA HIS A 310 -6.02 14.94 14.25
C HIS A 310 -4.95 14.63 13.19
N TRP A 311 -5.32 13.85 12.16
CA TRP A 311 -4.41 13.64 11.04
C TRP A 311 -4.04 14.97 10.37
N LEU A 312 -5.05 15.77 10.00
CA LEU A 312 -4.87 17.08 9.38
C LEU A 312 -4.09 18.07 10.27
N GLU A 313 -4.30 18.00 11.58
CA GLU A 313 -3.70 18.93 12.54
C GLU A 313 -2.25 18.58 12.91
N VAL A 314 -1.97 17.29 13.13
CA VAL A 314 -0.72 16.83 13.76
C VAL A 314 0.09 15.96 12.83
N GLU A 315 -0.51 14.91 12.27
CA GLU A 315 0.25 13.84 11.62
C GLU A 315 0.70 14.21 10.20
N ALA A 316 -0.18 14.80 9.39
CA ALA A 316 0.13 15.26 8.03
C ALA A 316 1.34 16.20 8.02
N PRO A 317 1.35 17.33 8.78
CA PRO A 317 2.51 18.21 8.85
C PRO A 317 3.81 17.49 9.24
N ASN A 318 3.75 16.54 10.17
CA ASN A 318 4.91 15.76 10.60
C ASN A 318 5.40 14.80 9.50
N VAL A 319 4.48 14.20 8.74
CA VAL A 319 4.81 13.34 7.59
C VAL A 319 5.51 14.14 6.50
N PHE A 320 5.00 15.31 6.12
CA PHE A 320 5.66 16.15 5.11
C PHE A 320 7.02 16.63 5.59
N ALA A 321 7.14 17.12 6.83
CA ALA A 321 8.42 17.50 7.39
C ALA A 321 9.42 16.33 7.38
N LYS A 322 8.97 15.11 7.68
CA LYS A 322 9.81 13.90 7.64
C LYS A 322 10.27 13.56 6.22
N ILE A 323 9.36 13.66 5.23
CA ILE A 323 9.66 13.39 3.82
C ILE A 323 10.61 14.46 3.27
N GLU A 324 10.33 15.75 3.51
CA GLU A 324 11.15 16.88 3.08
C GLU A 324 12.55 16.81 3.70
N HIS A 325 12.66 16.62 5.02
CA HIS A 325 13.95 16.47 5.69
C HIS A 325 14.76 15.29 5.12
N ALA A 326 14.10 14.18 4.78
CA ALA A 326 14.73 13.04 4.13
C ALA A 326 15.14 13.31 2.67
N GLY A 327 14.45 14.23 1.98
CA GLY A 327 14.81 14.72 0.64
C GLY A 327 16.02 15.66 0.66
N PHE A 328 16.09 16.58 1.63
CA PHE A 328 17.19 17.54 1.77
C PHE A 328 18.50 16.91 2.27
N THR A 329 18.44 15.88 3.11
CA THR A 329 19.67 15.16 3.56
C THR A 329 20.35 14.36 2.46
N THR A 330 19.64 14.05 1.36
CA THR A 330 20.23 13.47 0.14
C THR A 330 20.63 14.50 -0.92
N GLY A 331 20.44 15.79 -0.62
CA GLY A 331 20.92 16.90 -1.43
C GLY A 331 22.44 17.03 -1.36
N LEU A 332 23.15 16.19 -2.12
CA LEU A 332 24.37 16.65 -2.76
C LEU A 332 24.02 17.93 -3.54
N ASN A 333 24.75 18.99 -3.21
CA ASN A 333 24.77 20.29 -3.89
C ASN A 333 24.39 20.19 -5.37
N TRP A 334 23.28 20.86 -5.74
CA TRP A 334 23.08 21.28 -7.13
C TRP A 334 23.96 22.50 -7.41
#